data_AF-A0A7J0ESG1-F1
#
_entry.id   AF-A0A7J0ESG1-F1
#
_cell.length_a   1.000
_cell.length_b   1.000
_cell.length_c   1.000
_cell.angle_alpha   90.00
_cell.angle_beta   90.00
_cell.angle_gamma   90.00
#
_symmetry.space_group_name_H-M   'P 1'
#
loop_
_entity.id
_entity.type
_entity.pdbx_description
1 polymer ?
#
loop_
_entity_poly.entity_id
_entity_poly.type
_entity_poly.pdbx_seq_one_letter_code
_entity_poly.pdbx_strand_id
1 'polypeptide(L)'
;MRKVEDELSAWKMLVRDIPGVSHAEDIPLKLAALQKEVIESMVKVGEANARLKQIEVSLDAAEIDKQNAEAEAALATENAKVLKSEVKRIEVMSRLKPLCNGFGHAWCDRSTGASISKACNAIEKSFSDKEQIRYNERGCSDTKCFLFIGLNELSSVTDERNQLKYVVDELNKQKNIEAGGESVYGTLLQELESRLAQKECCVKELESHGDFSSENTKVLRMVNTLAVEHEAKQTIEALQSELQKTKEKLQAVEELKKQSADAGTLVDSYISGKIVQYKEQIATLEKREERYKTVFADRISVFRRACCELFGYKIVMDDHQRSDGIPVTRFTLQSIYAQNDDEKLQFEYESGNTNILANDYTSQPEISRQV
;
A
#
# COMPACT_ATOMS: atom_id res chain seq x y z
N MET A 1 -67.02 -45.34 -41.34
CA MET A 1 -67.44 -44.04 -40.75
C MET A 1 -66.99 -43.91 -39.31
N ARG A 2 -67.40 -44.79 -38.38
CA ARG A 2 -66.98 -44.76 -36.96
C ARG A 2 -65.51 -44.43 -36.70
N LYS A 3 -64.58 -45.13 -37.35
CA LYS A 3 -63.12 -44.89 -37.19
C LYS A 3 -62.68 -43.45 -37.48
N VAL A 4 -63.27 -42.84 -38.51
CA VAL A 4 -62.95 -41.46 -38.93
C VAL A 4 -63.56 -40.45 -37.96
N GLU A 5 -64.74 -40.74 -37.39
CA GLU A 5 -65.39 -39.91 -36.38
C GLU A 5 -64.63 -39.94 -35.04
N ASP A 6 -64.10 -41.11 -34.67
CA ASP A 6 -63.25 -41.29 -33.49
C ASP A 6 -61.93 -40.50 -33.64
N GLU A 7 -61.28 -40.60 -34.81
CA GLU A 7 -60.07 -39.82 -35.12
C GLU A 7 -60.34 -38.31 -35.13
N LEU A 8 -61.43 -37.86 -35.77
CA LEU A 8 -61.82 -36.46 -35.79
C LEU A 8 -62.10 -35.91 -34.38
N SER A 9 -62.68 -36.73 -33.51
CA SER A 9 -62.93 -36.39 -32.11
C SER A 9 -61.62 -36.28 -31.31
N ALA A 10 -60.68 -37.19 -31.56
CA ALA A 10 -59.34 -37.12 -30.96
C ALA A 10 -58.58 -35.85 -31.38
N TRP A 11 -58.62 -35.47 -32.67
CA TRP A 11 -58.03 -34.22 -33.15
C TRP A 11 -58.68 -32.98 -32.54
N LYS A 12 -60.02 -32.95 -32.40
CA LYS A 12 -60.73 -31.84 -31.74
C LYS A 12 -60.42 -31.71 -30.25
N MET A 13 -60.13 -32.83 -29.57
CA MET A 13 -59.64 -32.78 -28.19
C MET A 13 -58.24 -32.18 -28.13
N LEU A 14 -57.33 -32.64 -28.99
CA LEU A 14 -55.94 -32.20 -29.01
C LEU A 14 -55.79 -30.70 -29.33
N VAL A 15 -56.63 -30.15 -30.21
CA VAL A 15 -56.64 -28.70 -30.51
C VAL A 15 -57.09 -27.87 -29.30
N ARG A 16 -58.01 -28.37 -28.48
CA ARG A 16 -58.49 -27.67 -27.27
C ARG A 16 -57.44 -27.65 -26.15
N ASP A 17 -56.51 -28.58 -26.17
CA ASP A 17 -55.43 -28.66 -25.18
C ASP A 17 -54.29 -27.67 -25.48
N ILE A 18 -54.26 -27.04 -26.66
CA ILE A 18 -53.24 -26.05 -27.02
C ILE A 18 -53.65 -24.66 -26.51
N PRO A 19 -52.90 -24.03 -25.59
CA PRO A 19 -53.26 -22.74 -25.03
C PRO A 19 -53.32 -21.63 -26.10
N GLY A 20 -54.46 -20.95 -26.18
CA GLY A 20 -54.65 -19.83 -27.10
C GLY A 20 -54.90 -20.22 -28.56
N VAL A 21 -55.27 -21.48 -28.81
CA VAL A 21 -55.76 -21.99 -30.10
C VAL A 21 -57.23 -22.37 -29.93
N SER A 22 -58.11 -21.65 -30.62
CA SER A 22 -59.56 -21.91 -30.61
C SER A 22 -59.98 -22.78 -31.79
N HIS A 23 -59.33 -22.59 -32.94
CA HIS A 23 -59.62 -23.27 -34.19
C HIS A 23 -58.34 -23.82 -34.83
N ALA A 24 -58.47 -24.80 -35.72
CA ALA A 24 -57.33 -25.42 -36.40
C ALA A 24 -56.48 -24.42 -37.21
N GLU A 25 -57.10 -23.32 -37.67
CA GLU A 25 -56.45 -22.23 -38.39
C GLU A 25 -55.54 -21.36 -37.49
N ASP A 26 -55.71 -21.40 -36.17
CA ASP A 26 -54.87 -20.65 -35.23
C ASP A 26 -53.51 -21.34 -34.99
N ILE A 27 -53.41 -22.64 -35.29
CA ILE A 27 -52.22 -23.46 -35.03
C ILE A 27 -50.99 -22.97 -35.82
N PRO A 28 -51.07 -22.74 -37.15
CA PRO A 28 -49.95 -22.20 -37.91
C PRO A 28 -49.50 -20.82 -37.41
N LEU A 29 -50.43 -19.96 -37.03
CA LEU A 29 -50.13 -18.62 -36.51
C LEU A 29 -49.38 -18.70 -35.16
N LYS A 30 -49.77 -19.65 -34.30
CA LYS A 30 -49.13 -19.84 -33.00
C LYS A 30 -47.75 -20.49 -33.11
N LEU A 31 -47.59 -21.44 -34.01
CA LEU A 31 -46.28 -22.00 -34.36
C LEU A 31 -45.34 -20.91 -34.91
N ALA A 32 -45.81 -20.05 -35.80
CA ALA A 32 -45.01 -18.94 -36.34
C ALA A 32 -44.60 -17.93 -35.25
N ALA A 33 -45.51 -17.61 -34.33
CA ALA A 33 -45.21 -16.73 -33.20
C ALA A 33 -44.16 -17.34 -32.26
N LEU A 34 -44.30 -18.63 -31.91
CA LEU A 34 -43.32 -19.36 -31.09
C LEU A 34 -41.97 -19.47 -31.79
N GLN A 35 -41.94 -19.76 -33.09
CA GLN A 35 -40.69 -19.78 -33.86
C GLN A 35 -39.99 -18.41 -33.83
N LYS A 36 -40.74 -17.31 -33.97
CA LYS A 36 -40.18 -15.96 -33.85
C LYS A 36 -39.60 -15.71 -32.46
N GLU A 37 -40.31 -16.10 -31.40
CA GLU A 37 -39.84 -15.95 -30.02
C GLU A 37 -38.59 -16.80 -29.74
N VAL A 38 -38.54 -18.04 -30.26
CA VAL A 38 -37.36 -18.91 -30.16
C VAL A 38 -36.16 -18.29 -30.87
N ILE A 39 -36.35 -17.74 -32.07
CA ILE A 39 -35.27 -17.04 -32.80
C ILE A 39 -34.80 -15.80 -32.02
N GLU A 40 -35.73 -15.00 -31.50
CA GLU A 40 -35.38 -13.79 -30.73
C GLU A 40 -34.64 -14.13 -29.43
N SER A 41 -35.08 -15.16 -28.70
CA SER A 41 -34.40 -15.64 -27.49
C SER A 41 -33.01 -16.22 -27.82
N MET A 42 -32.88 -16.95 -28.93
CA MET A 42 -31.60 -17.48 -29.39
C MET A 42 -30.60 -16.36 -29.75
N VAL A 43 -31.07 -15.28 -30.37
CA VAL A 43 -30.23 -14.08 -30.63
C VAL A 43 -29.77 -13.45 -29.32
N LYS A 44 -30.66 -13.23 -28.35
CA LYS A 44 -30.32 -12.67 -27.03
C LYS A 44 -29.32 -13.55 -26.26
N VAL A 45 -29.46 -14.86 -26.34
CA VAL A 45 -28.49 -15.82 -25.74
C VAL A 45 -27.14 -15.71 -26.45
N GLY A 46 -27.12 -15.58 -27.78
CA GLY A 46 -25.90 -15.35 -28.54
C GLY A 46 -25.16 -14.07 -28.13
N GLU A 47 -25.89 -12.96 -27.99
CA GLU A 47 -25.33 -11.68 -27.52
C GLU A 47 -24.79 -11.76 -26.10
N ALA A 48 -25.54 -12.39 -25.18
CA ALA A 48 -25.09 -12.60 -23.81
C ALA A 48 -23.82 -13.45 -23.75
N ASN A 49 -23.74 -14.51 -24.56
CA ASN A 49 -22.56 -15.37 -24.65
C ASN A 49 -21.35 -14.62 -25.23
N ALA A 50 -21.56 -13.75 -26.22
CA ALA A 50 -20.50 -12.90 -26.75
C ALA A 50 -19.97 -11.91 -25.68
N ARG A 51 -20.87 -11.30 -24.90
CA ARG A 51 -20.48 -10.43 -23.77
C ARG A 51 -19.72 -11.18 -22.69
N LEU A 52 -20.12 -12.41 -22.36
CA LEU A 52 -19.40 -13.26 -21.41
C LEU A 52 -17.97 -13.54 -21.88
N LYS A 53 -17.79 -13.95 -23.14
CA LYS A 53 -16.45 -14.15 -23.71
C LYS A 53 -15.60 -12.89 -23.68
N GLN A 54 -16.19 -11.73 -23.95
CA GLN A 54 -15.47 -10.45 -23.87
C GLN A 54 -15.00 -10.14 -22.44
N ILE A 55 -15.82 -10.42 -21.43
CA ILE A 55 -15.47 -10.23 -20.02
C ILE A 55 -14.38 -11.21 -19.60
N GLU A 56 -14.48 -12.48 -20.02
CA GLU A 56 -13.47 -13.52 -19.74
C GLU A 56 -12.09 -13.12 -20.28
N VAL A 57 -12.01 -12.69 -21.54
CA VAL A 57 -10.75 -12.17 -22.13
C VAL A 57 -10.21 -10.95 -21.37
N SER A 58 -11.09 -10.05 -20.92
CA SER A 58 -10.68 -8.86 -20.18
C SER A 58 -10.18 -9.21 -18.77
N LEU A 59 -10.76 -10.24 -18.14
CA LEU A 59 -10.33 -10.74 -16.84
C LEU A 59 -8.96 -11.40 -16.93
N ASP A 60 -8.75 -12.25 -17.94
CA ASP A 60 -7.45 -12.90 -18.17
C ASP A 60 -6.34 -11.86 -18.41
N ALA A 61 -6.62 -10.81 -19.19
CA ALA A 61 -5.68 -9.70 -19.39
C ALA A 61 -5.35 -8.98 -18.08
N ALA A 62 -6.36 -8.67 -17.25
CA ALA A 62 -6.16 -8.01 -15.97
C ALA A 62 -5.39 -8.89 -14.95
N GLU A 63 -5.61 -10.21 -14.98
CA GLU A 63 -4.87 -11.16 -14.14
C GLU A 63 -3.39 -11.19 -14.52
N ILE A 64 -3.08 -11.19 -15.83
CA ILE A 64 -1.70 -11.10 -16.34
C ILE A 64 -1.05 -9.78 -15.92
N ASP A 65 -1.74 -8.65 -16.07
CA ASP A 65 -1.22 -7.34 -15.68
C ASP A 65 -0.94 -7.25 -14.18
N LYS A 66 -1.82 -7.83 -13.35
CA LYS A 66 -1.61 -7.93 -11.90
C LYS A 66 -0.36 -8.76 -11.58
N GLN A 67 -0.19 -9.93 -12.19
CA GLN A 67 0.99 -10.77 -11.97
C GLN A 67 2.29 -10.05 -12.35
N ASN A 68 2.28 -9.30 -13.45
CA ASN A 68 3.41 -8.48 -13.88
C ASN A 68 3.73 -7.38 -12.85
N ALA A 69 2.71 -6.64 -12.39
CA ALA A 69 2.89 -5.60 -11.37
C ALA A 69 3.41 -6.16 -10.03
N GLU A 70 2.93 -7.33 -9.63
CA GLU A 70 3.42 -8.04 -8.43
C GLU A 70 4.88 -8.47 -8.57
N ALA A 71 5.29 -8.97 -9.73
CA ALA A 71 6.67 -9.34 -10.02
C ALA A 71 7.60 -8.12 -10.02
N GLU A 72 7.18 -7.00 -10.62
CA GLU A 72 7.93 -5.74 -10.61
C GLU A 72 8.08 -5.19 -9.19
N ALA A 73 7.01 -5.22 -8.39
CA ALA A 73 7.05 -4.80 -7.00
C ALA A 73 8.01 -5.67 -6.18
N ALA A 74 7.97 -6.99 -6.35
CA ALA A 74 8.89 -7.91 -5.68
C ALA A 74 10.35 -7.60 -6.03
N LEU A 75 10.66 -7.39 -7.31
CA LEU A 75 11.99 -7.02 -7.79
C LEU A 75 12.45 -5.68 -7.21
N ALA A 76 11.57 -4.68 -7.15
CA ALA A 76 11.86 -3.38 -6.54
C ALA A 76 12.19 -3.52 -5.04
N THR A 77 11.47 -4.39 -4.31
CA THR A 77 11.76 -4.62 -2.89
C THR A 77 13.13 -5.27 -2.68
N GLU A 78 13.54 -6.19 -3.56
CA GLU A 78 14.84 -6.85 -3.47
C GLU A 78 15.98 -5.89 -3.80
N ASN A 79 15.83 -5.09 -4.86
CA ASN A 79 16.77 -4.02 -5.20
C ASN A 79 16.93 -3.01 -4.04
N ALA A 80 15.84 -2.64 -3.37
CA ALA A 80 15.89 -1.76 -2.21
C ALA A 80 16.68 -2.37 -1.03
N LYS A 81 16.57 -3.69 -0.79
CA LYS A 81 17.38 -4.38 0.23
C LYS A 81 18.86 -4.39 -0.15
N VAL A 82 19.19 -4.66 -1.41
CA VAL A 82 20.57 -4.62 -1.91
C VAL A 82 21.16 -3.23 -1.73
N LEU A 83 20.48 -2.19 -2.18
CA LEU A 83 20.92 -0.79 -2.00
C LEU A 83 21.08 -0.44 -0.53
N LYS A 84 20.17 -0.87 0.34
CA LYS A 84 20.27 -0.65 1.80
C LYS A 84 21.51 -1.31 2.39
N SER A 85 21.86 -2.52 1.93
CA SER A 85 23.08 -3.20 2.37
C SER A 85 24.35 -2.50 1.90
N GLU A 86 24.33 -1.96 0.67
CA GLU A 86 25.46 -1.24 0.09
C GLU A 86 25.67 0.12 0.77
N VAL A 87 24.60 0.85 1.09
CA VAL A 87 24.67 2.10 1.88
C VAL A 87 25.30 1.83 3.25
N LYS A 88 24.91 0.75 3.93
CA LYS A 88 25.54 0.36 5.21
C LYS A 88 27.03 0.06 5.03
N ARG A 89 27.43 -0.61 3.95
CA ARG A 89 28.84 -0.90 3.64
C ARG A 89 29.65 0.38 3.40
N ILE A 90 29.08 1.32 2.63
CA ILE A 90 29.69 2.64 2.36
C ILE A 90 29.79 3.47 3.64
N GLU A 91 28.78 3.41 4.51
CA GLU A 91 28.79 4.10 5.80
C GLU A 91 29.91 3.57 6.71
N VAL A 92 30.07 2.25 6.80
CA VAL A 92 31.17 1.60 7.54
C VAL A 92 32.53 2.01 6.97
N MET A 93 32.70 1.99 5.63
CA MET A 93 33.93 2.48 5.00
C MET A 93 34.21 3.96 5.30
N SER A 94 33.16 4.80 5.30
CA SER A 94 33.29 6.23 5.59
C SER A 94 33.68 6.48 7.05
N ARG A 95 33.19 5.67 7.99
CA ARG A 95 33.59 5.68 9.41
C ARG A 95 34.99 5.12 9.67
N LEU A 96 35.50 4.26 8.79
CA LEU A 96 36.88 3.74 8.81
C LEU A 96 37.90 4.70 8.16
N LYS A 97 37.44 5.65 7.35
CA LYS A 97 38.28 6.66 6.67
C LYS A 97 39.12 7.52 7.64
N PRO A 98 38.60 7.98 8.79
CA PRO A 98 39.41 8.67 9.81
C PRO A 98 40.45 7.77 10.47
N LEU A 99 40.20 6.45 10.60
CA LEU A 99 41.19 5.50 11.13
C LEU A 99 42.34 5.27 10.13
N CYS A 100 42.05 5.16 8.83
CA CYS A 100 43.10 5.05 7.81
C CYS A 100 43.88 6.37 7.64
N ASN A 101 43.22 7.53 7.78
CA ASN A 101 43.90 8.83 7.78
C ASN A 101 44.75 9.03 9.04
N GLY A 102 44.38 8.44 10.18
CA GLY A 102 45.20 8.40 11.40
C GLY A 102 46.42 7.48 11.29
N PHE A 103 46.32 6.37 10.55
CA PHE A 103 47.45 5.49 10.25
C PHE A 103 48.34 6.00 9.10
N GLY A 104 47.81 6.83 8.20
CA GLY A 104 48.59 7.48 7.13
C GLY A 104 49.66 8.43 7.65
N HIS A 105 49.46 9.04 8.82
CA HIS A 105 50.51 9.82 9.49
C HIS A 105 51.54 8.96 10.23
N ALA A 106 51.25 7.68 10.51
CA ALA A 106 52.17 6.77 11.21
C ALA A 106 52.90 5.78 10.28
N TRP A 107 52.44 5.59 9.04
CA TRP A 107 53.13 4.76 8.03
C TRP A 107 53.83 5.57 6.92
N CYS A 108 53.75 6.90 6.95
CA CYS A 108 54.52 7.78 6.05
C CYS A 108 55.89 8.19 6.62
N ASP A 109 56.41 7.46 7.63
CA ASP A 109 57.81 7.60 8.06
C ASP A 109 58.72 6.49 7.49
N ARG A 110 58.20 5.61 6.62
CA ARG A 110 59.02 4.59 5.95
C ARG A 110 58.50 4.10 4.60
N SER A 111 58.25 5.00 3.65
CA SER A 111 58.48 4.72 2.23
C SER A 111 58.28 5.98 1.38
N THR A 112 59.35 6.35 0.68
CA THR A 112 59.45 7.26 -0.48
C THR A 112 58.15 7.90 -0.97
N GLY A 113 57.99 9.18 -0.62
CA GLY A 113 57.04 10.08 -1.25
C GLY A 113 57.39 10.34 -2.72
N ALA A 114 56.41 10.14 -3.60
CA ALA A 114 56.39 10.76 -4.93
C ALA A 114 54.98 10.80 -5.55
N SER A 115 54.03 9.96 -5.14
CA SER A 115 52.75 9.84 -5.87
C SER A 115 51.51 10.44 -5.19
N ILE A 116 51.56 10.87 -3.92
CA ILE A 116 50.39 11.42 -3.22
C ILE A 116 50.29 12.96 -3.38
N SER A 117 51.41 13.65 -3.63
CA SER A 117 51.43 15.13 -3.80
C SER A 117 50.71 15.63 -5.07
N LYS A 118 50.57 14.79 -6.11
CA LYS A 118 49.85 15.18 -7.34
C LYS A 118 48.33 15.12 -7.22
N ALA A 119 47.78 14.31 -6.31
CA ALA A 119 46.32 14.18 -6.14
C ALA A 119 45.75 15.26 -5.20
N CYS A 120 46.51 15.71 -4.21
CA CYS A 120 46.07 16.76 -3.27
C CYS A 120 45.98 18.15 -3.93
N ASN A 121 46.91 18.51 -4.83
CA ASN A 121 46.89 19.80 -5.53
C ASN A 121 45.71 19.97 -6.51
N ALA A 122 45.05 18.88 -6.93
CA ALA A 122 43.88 18.96 -7.81
C ALA A 122 42.58 19.27 -7.05
N ILE A 123 42.53 18.95 -5.75
CA ILE A 123 41.33 19.15 -4.92
C ILE A 123 41.32 20.56 -4.32
N GLU A 124 42.47 21.11 -3.92
CA GLU A 124 42.59 22.49 -3.40
C GLU A 124 42.23 23.57 -4.44
N LYS A 125 42.42 23.30 -5.74
CA LYS A 125 42.07 24.26 -6.79
C LYS A 125 40.58 24.33 -7.13
N SER A 126 39.76 23.43 -6.57
CA SER A 126 38.31 23.37 -6.82
C SER A 126 37.45 23.97 -5.71
N PHE A 127 38.05 24.32 -4.56
CA PHE A 127 37.35 24.88 -3.41
C PHE A 127 37.55 26.40 -3.22
N SER A 128 38.41 27.04 -4.03
CA SER A 128 38.71 28.47 -3.92
C SER A 128 37.71 29.40 -4.65
N ASP A 129 36.69 28.88 -5.33
CA ASP A 129 35.76 29.70 -6.15
C ASP A 129 34.33 29.82 -5.57
N LYS A 130 34.09 29.45 -4.30
CA LYS A 130 32.74 29.56 -3.70
C LYS A 130 32.63 30.21 -2.32
N GLU A 131 33.67 30.87 -1.81
CA GLU A 131 33.62 31.59 -0.52
C GLU A 131 34.04 33.06 -0.62
N GLN A 132 33.67 33.73 -1.70
CA GLN A 132 33.91 35.17 -1.88
C GLN A 132 32.60 35.95 -2.05
N ILE A 133 31.59 35.66 -1.22
CA ILE A 133 30.40 36.51 -1.02
C ILE A 133 29.94 36.36 0.44
N ARG A 134 30.56 37.09 1.39
CA ARG A 134 29.85 37.73 2.53
C ARG A 134 30.67 38.49 3.58
N TYR A 135 31.97 38.73 3.40
CA TYR A 135 32.72 39.51 4.40
C TYR A 135 33.37 40.71 3.74
N ASN A 136 32.65 41.85 3.78
CA ASN A 136 33.16 43.23 3.85
C ASN A 136 32.02 44.21 3.52
N GLU A 137 31.17 44.52 4.50
CA GLU A 137 30.41 45.77 4.57
C GLU A 137 29.71 45.85 5.94
N ARG A 138 30.42 46.40 6.93
CA ARG A 138 29.93 47.14 8.12
C ARG A 138 31.12 47.50 9.01
N GLY A 139 32.11 48.13 8.41
CA GLY A 139 33.06 48.97 9.12
C GLY A 139 32.60 50.42 8.98
N CYS A 140 32.68 51.18 10.07
CA CYS A 140 32.45 52.63 10.20
C CYS A 140 31.08 53.04 10.78
N SER A 141 30.97 53.04 12.12
CA SER A 141 30.24 54.09 12.86
C SER A 141 30.62 54.23 14.34
N ASP A 142 31.38 53.31 14.96
CA ASP A 142 31.48 53.30 16.44
C ASP A 142 32.85 53.68 17.04
N THR A 143 33.81 54.14 16.24
CA THR A 143 35.08 54.68 16.77
C THR A 143 35.05 56.19 17.07
N LYS A 144 33.91 56.87 16.87
CA LYS A 144 33.71 58.28 17.25
C LYS A 144 32.95 58.48 18.58
N CYS A 145 32.24 57.48 19.07
CA CYS A 145 31.48 57.60 20.34
C CYS A 145 32.34 57.30 21.58
N PHE A 146 33.47 56.59 21.45
CA PHE A 146 34.33 56.24 22.58
C PHE A 146 35.19 57.41 23.12
N LEU A 147 35.36 58.49 22.35
CA LEU A 147 36.15 59.67 22.75
C LEU A 147 35.33 60.78 23.40
N PHE A 148 33.99 60.67 23.43
CA PHE A 148 33.12 61.72 23.97
C PHE A 148 32.70 61.49 25.44
N ILE A 149 32.71 60.25 25.92
CA ILE A 149 32.31 59.93 27.30
C ILE A 149 33.48 60.11 28.29
N GLY A 150 34.72 59.83 27.87
CA GLY A 150 35.91 59.92 28.73
C GLY A 150 36.40 61.33 29.08
N LEU A 151 35.80 62.40 28.55
CA LEU A 151 36.21 63.79 28.82
C LEU A 151 35.32 64.51 29.86
N ASN A 152 34.12 63.99 30.16
CA ASN A 152 33.22 64.60 31.15
C ASN A 152 33.43 64.04 32.57
N GLU A 153 33.77 62.75 32.71
CA GLU A 153 34.04 62.11 34.01
C GLU A 153 35.34 62.61 34.66
N LEU A 154 36.32 63.08 33.88
CA LEU A 154 37.51 63.71 34.44
C LEU A 154 37.21 65.06 35.12
N SER A 155 36.19 65.80 34.68
CA SER A 155 35.88 67.12 35.28
C SER A 155 35.22 66.99 36.65
N SER A 156 34.27 66.05 36.82
CA SER A 156 33.60 65.84 38.12
C SER A 156 34.55 65.26 39.16
N VAL A 157 35.44 64.34 38.78
CA VAL A 157 36.44 63.76 39.69
C VAL A 157 37.49 64.80 40.10
N THR A 158 37.80 65.78 39.24
CA THR A 158 38.73 66.87 39.58
C THR A 158 38.11 67.86 40.55
N ASP A 159 36.80 68.13 40.43
CA ASP A 159 36.06 69.03 41.30
C ASP A 159 35.79 68.43 42.68
N GLU A 160 35.43 67.14 42.76
CA GLU A 160 35.29 66.40 44.02
C GLU A 160 36.62 66.30 44.80
N ARG A 161 37.74 66.08 44.08
CA ARG A 161 39.09 66.09 44.68
C ARG A 161 39.44 67.45 45.29
N ASN A 162 39.04 68.55 44.65
CA ASN A 162 39.31 69.89 45.15
C ASN A 162 38.45 70.23 46.38
N GLN A 163 37.20 69.76 46.44
CA GLN A 163 36.35 69.89 47.63
C GLN A 163 36.85 69.06 48.82
N LEU A 164 37.29 67.82 48.59
CA LEU A 164 37.87 66.96 49.63
C LEU A 164 39.19 67.54 50.17
N LYS A 165 40.01 68.15 49.31
CA LYS A 165 41.24 68.84 49.74
C LYS A 165 40.95 69.99 50.72
N TYR A 166 39.88 70.75 50.49
CA TYR A 166 39.44 71.80 51.40
C TYR A 166 38.98 71.25 52.75
N VAL A 167 38.21 70.15 52.77
CA VAL A 167 37.73 69.52 54.02
C VAL A 167 38.88 68.92 54.83
N VAL A 168 39.87 68.31 54.18
CA VAL A 168 41.07 67.75 54.85
C VAL A 168 41.94 68.86 55.45
N ASP A 169 42.12 69.98 54.74
CA ASP A 169 42.86 71.13 55.26
C ASP A 169 42.16 71.76 56.48
N GLU A 170 40.82 71.77 56.51
CA GLU A 170 40.05 72.30 57.63
C GLU A 170 40.00 71.36 58.84
N LEU A 171 39.98 70.03 58.62
CA LEU A 171 40.14 69.03 59.69
C LEU A 171 41.55 69.03 60.27
N ASN A 172 42.59 69.27 59.45
CA ASN A 172 43.96 69.43 59.94
C ASN A 172 44.15 70.72 60.77
N LYS A 173 43.40 71.79 60.48
CA LYS A 173 43.34 72.97 61.36
C LYS A 173 42.65 72.67 62.70
N GLN A 174 41.58 71.86 62.69
CA GLN A 174 40.86 71.49 63.92
C GLN A 174 41.62 70.46 64.78
N LYS A 175 42.52 69.66 64.19
CA LYS A 175 43.37 68.69 64.90
C LYS A 175 44.44 69.35 65.80
N ASN A 176 44.70 70.65 65.65
CA ASN A 176 45.70 71.36 66.46
C ASN A 176 45.12 72.12 67.67
N ILE A 177 43.84 71.92 68.01
CA ILE A 177 43.26 72.46 69.25
C ILE A 177 42.54 71.32 69.99
N GLU A 178 43.10 71.01 71.16
CA GLU A 178 42.49 70.30 72.29
C GLU A 178 42.33 68.76 72.19
N ALA A 179 43.36 68.07 72.71
CA ALA A 179 43.31 66.70 73.17
C ALA A 179 42.45 66.59 74.44
N GLY A 180 41.26 65.99 74.33
CA GLY A 180 40.39 65.80 75.51
C GLY A 180 39.01 65.26 75.18
N GLY A 181 38.90 64.12 74.49
CA GLY A 181 37.60 63.55 74.14
C GLY A 181 37.58 62.04 73.86
N GLU A 182 38.60 61.28 74.24
CA GLU A 182 38.85 59.96 73.66
C GLU A 182 37.77 58.88 73.90
N SER A 183 36.85 59.01 74.88
CA SER A 183 35.86 57.95 75.18
C SER A 183 34.47 58.12 74.55
N VAL A 184 34.04 59.35 74.22
CA VAL A 184 32.72 59.60 73.61
C VAL A 184 32.77 59.41 72.09
N TYR A 185 33.92 59.75 71.48
CA TYR A 185 34.12 59.60 70.05
C TYR A 185 34.25 58.13 69.64
N GLY A 186 34.79 57.26 70.51
CA GLY A 186 34.91 55.83 70.26
C GLY A 186 33.55 55.12 70.09
N THR A 187 32.58 55.41 70.96
CA THR A 187 31.23 54.81 70.87
C THR A 187 30.47 55.30 69.64
N LEU A 188 30.59 56.59 69.31
CA LEU A 188 29.98 57.15 68.09
C LEU A 188 30.66 56.61 66.83
N LEU A 189 31.98 56.40 66.84
CA LEU A 189 32.70 55.76 65.74
C LEU A 189 32.17 54.35 65.51
N GLN A 190 32.04 53.56 66.57
CA GLN A 190 31.60 52.17 66.46
C GLN A 190 30.15 52.02 66.01
N GLU A 191 29.26 52.93 66.42
CA GLU A 191 27.88 53.00 65.93
C GLU A 191 27.82 53.40 64.45
N LEU A 192 28.66 54.37 64.04
CA LEU A 192 28.78 54.75 62.63
C LEU A 192 29.35 53.62 61.78
N GLU A 193 30.37 52.90 62.26
CA GLU A 193 30.95 51.72 61.59
C GLU A 193 29.92 50.60 61.44
N SER A 194 29.12 50.33 62.48
CA SER A 194 28.07 49.31 62.44
C SER A 194 26.95 49.69 61.45
N ARG A 195 26.53 50.96 61.42
CA ARG A 195 25.56 51.47 60.44
C ARG A 195 26.09 51.47 59.01
N LEU A 196 27.39 51.74 58.83
CA LEU A 196 28.06 51.72 57.54
C LEU A 196 28.13 50.28 57.03
N ALA A 197 28.54 49.32 57.86
CA ALA A 197 28.55 47.89 57.54
C ALA A 197 27.14 47.36 57.20
N GLN A 198 26.10 47.80 57.92
CA GLN A 198 24.71 47.45 57.61
C GLN A 198 24.29 47.98 56.24
N LYS A 199 24.66 49.23 55.91
CA LYS A 199 24.35 49.82 54.61
C LYS A 199 25.14 49.16 53.47
N GLU A 200 26.42 48.83 53.68
CA GLU A 200 27.22 48.09 52.70
C GLU A 200 26.66 46.70 52.44
N CYS A 201 26.16 46.01 53.47
CA CYS A 201 25.50 44.71 53.32
C CYS A 201 24.23 44.83 52.45
N CYS A 202 23.40 45.83 52.75
CA CYS A 202 22.18 46.10 51.98
C CYS A 202 22.49 46.45 50.51
N VAL A 203 23.51 47.25 50.26
CA VAL A 203 23.95 47.58 48.89
C VAL A 203 24.40 46.33 48.13
N LYS A 204 25.20 45.45 48.75
CA LYS A 204 25.66 44.21 48.11
C LYS A 204 24.49 43.27 47.76
N GLU A 205 23.48 43.20 48.61
CA GLU A 205 22.30 42.36 48.36
C GLU A 205 21.48 42.91 47.18
N LEU A 206 21.24 44.23 47.14
CA LEU A 206 20.56 44.90 46.04
C LEU A 206 21.33 44.80 44.71
N GLU A 207 22.66 44.96 44.73
CA GLU A 207 23.51 44.78 43.55
C GLU A 207 23.46 43.33 43.02
N SER A 208 23.35 42.33 43.90
CA SER A 208 23.24 40.92 43.51
C SER A 208 21.92 40.58 42.81
N HIS A 209 20.85 41.31 43.11
CA HIS A 209 19.54 41.19 42.47
C HIS A 209 19.44 42.00 41.16
N GLY A 210 20.47 42.78 40.84
CA GLY A 210 20.49 43.64 39.67
C GLY A 210 19.63 44.89 39.84
N ASP A 211 19.44 45.36 41.07
CA ASP A 211 18.75 46.62 41.34
C ASP A 211 19.66 47.80 40.99
N PHE A 212 19.09 48.82 40.35
CA PHE A 212 19.82 50.00 39.90
C PHE A 212 19.07 51.28 40.26
N SER A 213 19.81 52.34 40.61
CA SER A 213 19.23 53.66 40.79
C SER A 213 18.90 54.28 39.44
N SER A 214 17.63 54.64 39.25
CA SER A 214 17.11 55.24 38.01
C SER A 214 17.64 56.66 37.77
N GLU A 215 18.17 57.33 38.79
CA GLU A 215 18.75 58.68 38.68
C GLU A 215 20.13 58.66 38.02
N ASN A 216 20.94 57.62 38.29
CA ASN A 216 22.33 57.55 37.84
C ASN A 216 22.58 56.50 36.75
N THR A 217 21.71 55.49 36.61
CA THR A 217 21.93 54.35 35.71
C THR A 217 20.78 54.18 34.73
N LYS A 218 21.08 54.22 33.42
CA LYS A 218 20.13 53.86 32.36
C LYS A 218 20.41 52.44 31.89
N VAL A 219 19.49 51.52 32.18
CA VAL A 219 19.56 50.13 31.70
C VAL A 219 18.91 50.03 30.33
N LEU A 220 19.71 49.72 29.31
CA LEU A 220 19.26 49.54 27.94
C LEU A 220 19.32 48.05 27.57
N ARG A 221 18.24 47.50 27.05
CA ARG A 221 18.24 46.16 26.44
C ARG A 221 18.08 46.26 24.93
N MET A 222 18.79 45.41 24.21
CA MET A 222 18.65 45.29 22.77
C MET A 222 17.31 44.62 22.44
N VAL A 223 16.44 45.32 21.71
CA VAL A 223 15.05 44.87 21.44
C VAL A 223 15.01 43.71 20.43
N ASN A 224 16.06 43.51 19.63
CA ASN A 224 16.14 42.42 18.64
C ASN A 224 16.06 41.01 19.23
N THR A 225 16.29 40.83 20.53
CA THR A 225 16.19 39.51 21.17
C THR A 225 14.75 39.04 21.36
N LEU A 226 13.76 39.95 21.37
CA LEU A 226 12.33 39.59 21.47
C LEU A 226 11.76 39.02 20.16
N ALA A 227 12.40 39.28 19.01
CA ALA A 227 11.97 38.75 17.73
C ALA A 227 12.07 37.20 17.69
N VAL A 228 13.12 36.65 18.31
CA VAL A 228 13.33 35.18 18.38
C VAL A 228 12.26 34.51 19.24
N GLU A 229 11.89 35.11 20.37
CA GLU A 229 10.81 34.60 21.24
C GLU A 229 9.43 34.70 20.57
N HIS A 230 9.20 35.76 19.79
CA HIS A 230 7.96 35.94 19.03
C HIS A 230 7.84 34.95 17.87
N GLU A 231 8.91 34.71 17.11
CA GLU A 231 8.95 33.70 16.03
C GLU A 231 8.73 32.29 16.56
N ALA A 232 9.34 31.94 17.70
CA ALA A 232 9.12 30.65 18.36
C ALA A 232 7.64 30.48 18.77
N LYS A 233 7.03 31.53 19.33
CA LYS A 233 5.61 31.52 19.71
C LYS A 233 4.69 31.37 18.50
N GLN A 234 4.94 32.09 17.41
CA GLN A 234 4.18 31.97 16.17
C GLN A 234 4.29 30.56 15.55
N THR A 235 5.48 29.96 15.60
CA THR A 235 5.70 28.59 15.11
C THR A 235 4.91 27.57 15.92
N ILE A 236 4.88 27.72 17.25
CA ILE A 236 4.11 26.84 18.13
C ILE A 236 2.61 26.97 17.85
N GLU A 237 2.09 28.19 17.68
CA GLU A 237 0.67 28.43 17.36
C GLU A 237 0.29 27.85 15.98
N ALA A 238 1.17 27.98 14.98
CA ALA A 238 0.96 27.38 13.66
C ALA A 238 0.89 25.84 13.74
N LEU A 239 1.84 25.21 14.46
CA LEU A 239 1.85 23.76 14.64
C LEU A 239 0.62 23.26 15.41
N GLN A 240 0.14 24.00 16.41
CA GLN A 240 -1.10 23.67 17.12
C GLN A 240 -2.33 23.71 16.20
N SER A 241 -2.40 24.70 15.31
CA SER A 241 -3.48 24.78 14.31
C SER A 241 -3.43 23.61 13.32
N GLU A 242 -2.24 23.23 12.86
CA GLU A 242 -2.07 22.08 11.96
C GLU A 242 -2.41 20.75 12.64
N LEU A 243 -2.03 20.58 13.92
CA LEU A 243 -2.40 19.40 14.70
C LEU A 243 -3.92 19.31 14.91
N GLN A 244 -4.58 20.44 15.16
CA GLN A 244 -6.03 20.47 15.29
C GLN A 244 -6.72 20.11 13.96
N LYS A 245 -6.24 20.68 12.85
CA LYS A 245 -6.76 20.40 11.51
C LYS A 245 -6.54 18.95 11.07
N THR A 246 -5.41 18.35 11.42
CA THR A 246 -5.13 16.93 11.13
C THR A 246 -6.00 16.01 11.99
N LYS A 247 -6.25 16.36 13.25
CA LYS A 247 -7.16 15.62 14.13
C LYS A 247 -8.60 15.63 13.61
N GLU A 248 -9.09 16.77 13.13
CA GLU A 248 -10.43 16.86 12.53
C GLU A 248 -10.55 16.02 11.25
N LYS A 249 -9.52 16.02 10.39
CA LYS A 249 -9.47 15.15 9.21
C LYS A 249 -9.47 13.67 9.59
N LEU A 250 -8.72 13.29 10.63
CA LEU A 250 -8.68 11.92 11.13
C LEU A 250 -10.08 11.47 11.58
N GLN A 251 -10.78 12.31 12.34
CA GLN A 251 -12.13 12.04 12.80
C GLN A 251 -13.13 11.89 11.64
N ALA A 252 -13.02 12.72 10.61
CA ALA A 252 -13.83 12.59 9.40
C ALA A 252 -13.58 11.27 8.67
N VAL A 253 -12.32 10.83 8.59
CA VAL A 253 -11.95 9.53 8.00
C VAL A 253 -12.49 8.36 8.82
N GLU A 254 -12.47 8.44 10.15
CA GLU A 254 -13.04 7.41 11.02
C GLU A 254 -14.56 7.29 10.88
N GLU A 255 -15.28 8.40 10.74
CA GLU A 255 -16.74 8.39 10.51
C GLU A 255 -17.08 7.79 9.14
N LEU A 256 -16.33 8.13 8.08
CA LEU A 256 -16.49 7.49 6.77
C LEU A 256 -16.19 5.99 6.82
N LYS A 257 -15.20 5.57 7.61
CA LYS A 257 -14.86 4.16 7.79
C LYS A 257 -16.00 3.39 8.47
N LYS A 258 -16.65 3.97 9.50
CA LYS A 258 -17.84 3.36 10.13
C LYS A 258 -18.99 3.19 9.15
N GLN A 259 -19.24 4.19 8.29
CA GLN A 259 -20.27 4.11 7.25
C GLN A 259 -19.93 3.05 6.18
N SER A 260 -18.66 2.88 5.83
CA SER A 260 -18.23 1.85 4.87
C SER A 260 -18.36 0.41 5.39
N ALA A 261 -18.26 0.20 6.71
CA ALA A 261 -18.38 -1.13 7.32
C ALA A 261 -19.82 -1.69 7.22
N ASP A 262 -20.82 -0.81 7.29
CA ASP A 262 -22.24 -1.17 7.12
C ASP A 262 -22.55 -1.56 5.67
N ALA A 263 -22.00 -0.82 4.70
CA ALA A 263 -22.11 -1.15 3.28
C ALA A 263 -21.42 -2.49 2.93
N GLY A 264 -20.25 -2.78 3.52
CA GLY A 264 -19.54 -4.05 3.33
C GLY A 264 -20.37 -5.26 3.80
N THR A 265 -21.01 -5.14 4.97
CA THR A 265 -21.86 -6.20 5.54
C THR A 265 -23.08 -6.50 4.65
N LEU A 266 -23.66 -5.47 4.03
CA LEU A 266 -24.80 -5.62 3.11
C LEU A 266 -24.39 -6.32 1.81
N VAL A 267 -23.22 -5.97 1.26
CA VAL A 267 -22.65 -6.62 0.07
C VAL A 267 -22.31 -8.08 0.37
N ASP A 268 -21.70 -8.39 1.51
CA ASP A 268 -21.37 -9.76 1.91
C ASP A 268 -22.62 -10.63 2.08
N SER A 269 -23.68 -10.08 2.67
CA SER A 269 -24.98 -10.75 2.79
C SER A 269 -25.59 -11.06 1.41
N TYR A 270 -25.54 -10.10 0.48
CA TYR A 270 -26.03 -10.27 -0.89
C TYR A 270 -25.23 -11.34 -1.65
N ILE A 271 -23.90 -11.30 -1.59
CA ILE A 271 -23.02 -12.28 -2.23
C ILE A 271 -23.26 -13.66 -1.64
N SER A 272 -23.34 -13.78 -0.31
CA SER A 272 -23.63 -15.04 0.38
C SER A 272 -24.98 -15.62 -0.07
N GLY A 273 -26.02 -14.80 -0.15
CA GLY A 273 -27.33 -15.21 -0.68
C GLY A 273 -27.26 -15.72 -2.13
N LYS A 274 -26.50 -15.05 -3.00
CA LYS A 274 -26.29 -15.49 -4.38
C LYS A 274 -25.50 -16.80 -4.48
N ILE A 275 -24.48 -16.99 -3.63
CA ILE A 275 -23.72 -18.25 -3.58
C ILE A 275 -24.63 -19.42 -3.20
N VAL A 276 -25.49 -19.24 -2.20
CA VAL A 276 -26.46 -20.27 -1.80
C VAL A 276 -27.42 -20.58 -2.96
N GLN A 277 -27.95 -19.54 -3.61
CA GLN A 277 -28.85 -19.70 -4.75
C GLN A 277 -28.19 -20.49 -5.91
N TYR A 278 -26.94 -20.17 -6.26
CA TYR A 278 -26.23 -20.88 -7.32
C TYR A 278 -25.87 -22.31 -6.94
N LYS A 279 -25.52 -22.58 -5.67
CA LYS A 279 -25.30 -23.94 -5.17
C LYS A 279 -26.55 -24.80 -5.30
N GLU A 280 -27.73 -24.27 -4.95
CA GLU A 280 -29.00 -24.98 -5.11
C GLU A 280 -29.33 -25.26 -6.58
N GLN A 281 -29.03 -24.30 -7.48
CA GLN A 281 -29.18 -24.51 -8.92
C GLN A 281 -28.25 -25.63 -9.39
N ILE A 282 -26.96 -25.59 -9.06
CA ILE A 282 -25.98 -26.62 -9.42
C ILE A 282 -26.48 -28.00 -8.95
N ALA A 283 -26.88 -28.13 -7.68
CA ALA A 283 -27.41 -29.39 -7.16
C ALA A 283 -28.65 -29.88 -7.92
N THR A 284 -29.52 -28.97 -8.37
CA THR A 284 -30.69 -29.31 -9.19
C THR A 284 -30.26 -29.75 -10.60
N LEU A 285 -29.26 -29.10 -11.19
CA LEU A 285 -28.72 -29.44 -12.52
C LEU A 285 -27.98 -30.78 -12.51
N GLU A 286 -27.22 -31.08 -11.46
CA GLU A 286 -26.56 -32.37 -11.27
C GLU A 286 -27.59 -33.49 -11.10
N LYS A 287 -28.63 -33.26 -10.29
CA LYS A 287 -29.71 -34.24 -10.09
C LYS A 287 -30.48 -34.54 -11.38
N ARG A 288 -30.74 -33.56 -12.23
CA ARG A 288 -31.38 -33.81 -13.55
C ARG A 288 -30.42 -34.56 -14.49
N GLU A 289 -29.12 -34.28 -14.46
CA GLU A 289 -28.14 -34.97 -15.30
C GLU A 289 -28.09 -36.46 -14.94
N GLU A 290 -28.07 -36.76 -13.64
CA GLU A 290 -28.09 -38.14 -13.16
C GLU A 290 -29.39 -38.87 -13.57
N ARG A 291 -30.53 -38.15 -13.53
CA ARG A 291 -31.79 -38.67 -14.08
C ARG A 291 -31.72 -38.92 -15.58
N TYR A 292 -31.06 -38.06 -16.36
CA TYR A 292 -30.90 -38.31 -17.79
C TYR A 292 -29.98 -39.49 -18.07
N LYS A 293 -28.87 -39.64 -17.34
CA LYS A 293 -27.97 -40.80 -17.45
C LYS A 293 -28.70 -42.11 -17.16
N THR A 294 -29.47 -42.16 -16.07
CA THR A 294 -30.26 -43.33 -15.69
C THR A 294 -31.36 -43.65 -16.71
N VAL A 295 -32.12 -42.65 -17.18
CA VAL A 295 -33.12 -42.84 -18.24
C VAL A 295 -32.47 -43.30 -19.54
N PHE A 296 -31.32 -42.74 -19.91
CA PHE A 296 -30.60 -43.15 -21.11
C PHE A 296 -30.12 -44.60 -21.00
N ALA A 297 -29.53 -44.98 -19.86
CA ALA A 297 -29.11 -46.36 -19.61
C ALA A 297 -30.27 -47.36 -19.70
N ASP A 298 -31.44 -47.01 -19.16
CA ASP A 298 -32.65 -47.83 -19.27
C ASP A 298 -33.12 -47.97 -20.72
N ARG A 299 -33.21 -46.86 -21.47
CA ARG A 299 -33.62 -46.87 -22.88
C ARG A 299 -32.67 -47.66 -23.77
N ILE A 300 -31.36 -47.49 -23.59
CA ILE A 300 -30.35 -48.28 -24.32
C ILE A 300 -30.43 -49.75 -23.95
N SER A 301 -30.70 -50.09 -22.69
CA SER A 301 -30.87 -51.49 -22.26
C SER A 301 -32.08 -52.14 -22.92
N VAL A 302 -33.22 -51.44 -22.98
CA VAL A 302 -34.43 -51.91 -23.69
C VAL A 302 -34.14 -52.10 -25.18
N PHE A 303 -33.44 -51.15 -25.81
CA PHE A 303 -33.05 -51.25 -27.22
C PHE A 303 -32.15 -52.46 -27.47
N ARG A 304 -31.09 -52.65 -26.65
CA ARG A 304 -30.18 -53.80 -26.77
C ARG A 304 -30.91 -55.14 -26.59
N ARG A 305 -31.88 -55.20 -25.67
CA ARG A 305 -32.72 -56.40 -25.48
C ARG A 305 -33.57 -56.67 -26.72
N ALA A 306 -34.22 -55.65 -27.27
CA ALA A 306 -35.00 -55.78 -28.49
C ALA A 306 -34.13 -56.23 -29.69
N CYS A 307 -32.92 -55.67 -29.84
CA CYS A 307 -31.98 -56.12 -30.87
C CYS A 307 -31.57 -57.59 -30.69
N CYS A 308 -31.36 -58.02 -29.45
CA CYS A 308 -31.04 -59.41 -29.15
C CYS A 308 -32.18 -60.36 -29.52
N GLU A 309 -33.43 -59.97 -29.28
CA GLU A 309 -34.62 -60.76 -29.63
C GLU A 309 -34.90 -60.77 -31.13
N LEU A 310 -34.70 -59.64 -31.82
CA LEU A 310 -35.01 -59.50 -33.25
C LEU A 310 -33.91 -60.08 -34.16
N PHE A 311 -32.64 -59.83 -33.82
CA PHE A 311 -31.51 -60.15 -34.69
C PHE A 311 -30.66 -61.31 -34.17
N GLY A 312 -30.89 -61.77 -32.92
CA GLY A 312 -30.10 -62.84 -32.33
C GLY A 312 -28.67 -62.44 -31.96
N TYR A 313 -28.41 -61.14 -31.78
CA TYR A 313 -27.10 -60.62 -31.38
C TYR A 313 -27.19 -59.74 -30.14
N LYS A 314 -26.35 -60.03 -29.15
CA LYS A 314 -26.12 -59.20 -27.98
C LYS A 314 -25.07 -58.13 -28.32
N ILE A 315 -25.47 -56.87 -28.17
CA ILE A 315 -24.63 -55.70 -28.49
C ILE A 315 -24.04 -55.13 -27.21
N VAL A 316 -22.71 -55.03 -27.15
CA VAL A 316 -21.95 -54.38 -26.08
C VAL A 316 -21.14 -53.23 -26.68
N MET A 317 -21.00 -52.13 -25.94
CA MET A 317 -20.26 -50.93 -26.35
C MET A 317 -19.23 -50.64 -25.28
N ASP A 318 -17.98 -50.52 -25.69
CA ASP A 318 -16.84 -50.28 -24.81
C ASP A 318 -15.99 -49.14 -25.36
N ASP A 319 -15.69 -48.14 -24.53
CA ASP A 319 -14.79 -47.06 -24.89
C ASP A 319 -13.34 -47.59 -24.86
N HIS A 320 -12.69 -47.59 -26.02
CA HIS A 320 -11.30 -47.98 -26.16
C HIS A 320 -10.48 -46.77 -26.59
N GLN A 321 -9.20 -46.77 -26.25
CA GLN A 321 -8.26 -45.77 -26.73
C GLN A 321 -7.26 -46.47 -27.63
N ARG A 322 -7.13 -46.00 -28.87
CA ARG A 322 -6.09 -46.51 -29.77
C ARG A 322 -4.70 -46.17 -29.21
N SER A 323 -3.68 -46.83 -29.74
CA SER A 323 -2.28 -46.59 -29.43
C SER A 323 -1.79 -45.17 -29.78
N ASP A 324 -2.56 -44.42 -30.57
CA ASP A 324 -2.35 -43.01 -30.91
C ASP A 324 -3.01 -42.02 -29.90
N GLY A 325 -3.73 -42.53 -28.90
CA GLY A 325 -4.43 -41.72 -27.91
C GLY A 325 -5.83 -41.27 -28.33
N ILE A 326 -6.32 -41.64 -29.51
CA ILE A 326 -7.65 -41.26 -29.99
C ILE A 326 -8.71 -42.16 -29.34
N PRO A 327 -9.75 -41.60 -28.70
CA PRO A 327 -10.86 -42.38 -28.17
C PRO A 327 -11.70 -42.93 -29.33
N VAL A 328 -11.88 -44.25 -29.35
CA VAL A 328 -12.67 -44.97 -30.36
C VAL A 328 -13.70 -45.82 -29.64
N THR A 329 -14.94 -45.79 -30.15
CA THR A 329 -16.01 -46.63 -29.59
C THR A 329 -15.93 -48.01 -30.23
N ARG A 330 -15.73 -49.04 -29.41
CA ARG A 330 -15.72 -50.43 -29.87
C ARG A 330 -17.08 -51.07 -29.59
N PHE A 331 -17.67 -51.67 -30.61
CA PHE A 331 -18.89 -52.46 -30.50
C PHE A 331 -18.57 -53.95 -30.59
N THR A 332 -19.09 -54.72 -29.65
CA THR A 332 -18.99 -56.19 -29.66
C THR A 332 -20.37 -56.78 -29.89
N LEU A 333 -20.48 -57.63 -30.90
CA LEU A 333 -21.67 -58.38 -31.30
C LEU A 333 -21.44 -59.86 -31.00
N GLN A 334 -22.15 -60.39 -30.01
CA GLN A 334 -22.10 -61.81 -29.65
C GLN A 334 -23.41 -62.49 -30.08
N SER A 335 -23.32 -63.56 -30.86
CA SER A 335 -24.52 -64.31 -31.26
C SER A 335 -25.16 -65.00 -30.06
N ILE A 336 -26.49 -65.09 -30.01
CA ILE A 336 -27.20 -65.91 -29.01
C ILE A 336 -26.95 -67.41 -29.18
N TYR A 337 -26.40 -67.82 -30.33
CA TYR A 337 -26.03 -69.20 -30.64
C TYR A 337 -24.54 -69.49 -30.44
N ALA A 338 -23.78 -68.50 -29.96
CA ALA A 338 -22.36 -68.66 -29.67
C ALA A 338 -22.15 -69.76 -28.63
N GLN A 339 -21.22 -70.68 -28.89
CA GLN A 339 -20.89 -71.76 -27.94
C GLN A 339 -19.85 -71.30 -26.90
N ASN A 340 -19.05 -70.30 -27.25
CA ASN A 340 -17.97 -69.77 -26.43
C ASN A 340 -17.96 -68.23 -26.44
N ASP A 341 -17.36 -67.61 -25.42
CA ASP A 341 -17.24 -66.15 -25.30
C ASP A 341 -16.28 -65.50 -26.32
N ASP A 342 -15.55 -66.33 -27.07
CA ASP A 342 -14.64 -65.91 -28.13
C ASP A 342 -15.32 -65.81 -29.50
N GLU A 343 -16.52 -66.38 -29.65
CA GLU A 343 -17.34 -66.29 -30.86
C GLU A 343 -18.11 -64.95 -30.91
N LYS A 344 -17.35 -63.87 -31.09
CA LYS A 344 -17.85 -62.50 -31.13
C LYS A 344 -17.31 -61.74 -32.33
N LEU A 345 -18.12 -60.86 -32.89
CA LEU A 345 -17.72 -59.90 -33.91
C LEU A 345 -17.41 -58.58 -33.22
N GLN A 346 -16.30 -57.94 -33.58
CA GLN A 346 -15.87 -56.69 -32.97
C GLN A 346 -15.73 -55.62 -34.04
N PHE A 347 -16.24 -54.43 -33.77
CA PHE A 347 -16.25 -53.31 -34.69
C PHE A 347 -15.70 -52.07 -34.00
N GLU A 348 -14.87 -51.31 -34.70
CA GLU A 348 -14.52 -49.96 -34.30
C GLU A 348 -15.40 -48.97 -35.05
N TYR A 349 -15.98 -48.04 -34.30
CA TYR A 349 -16.71 -46.91 -34.86
C TYR A 349 -15.89 -45.63 -34.71
N GLU A 350 -15.61 -45.00 -35.85
CA GLU A 350 -14.86 -43.76 -35.92
C GLU A 350 -15.57 -42.79 -36.87
N SER A 351 -16.15 -41.72 -36.32
CA SER A 351 -16.73 -40.61 -37.08
C SER A 351 -17.63 -41.01 -38.26
N GLY A 352 -18.49 -42.03 -38.08
CA GLY A 352 -19.43 -42.50 -39.10
C GLY A 352 -18.95 -43.70 -39.93
N ASN A 353 -17.69 -44.10 -39.79
CA ASN A 353 -17.16 -45.32 -40.39
C ASN A 353 -17.15 -46.45 -39.36
N THR A 354 -17.58 -47.63 -39.79
CA THR A 354 -17.57 -48.85 -38.98
C THR A 354 -16.59 -49.84 -39.62
N ASN A 355 -15.50 -50.14 -38.92
CA ASN A 355 -14.49 -51.10 -39.38
C ASN A 355 -14.58 -52.37 -38.54
N ILE A 356 -14.62 -53.53 -39.19
CA ILE A 356 -14.55 -54.78 -38.44
C ILE A 356 -13.11 -55.08 -38.02
N LEU A 357 -12.95 -55.55 -36.79
CA LEU A 357 -11.69 -56.00 -36.24
C LEU A 357 -11.52 -57.51 -36.44
N ALA A 358 -10.37 -57.89 -36.98
CA ALA A 358 -9.98 -59.29 -37.08
C ALA A 358 -9.71 -59.87 -35.68
N ASN A 359 -10.24 -61.05 -35.44
CA ASN A 359 -10.06 -61.86 -34.24
C ASN A 359 -10.09 -63.34 -34.62
N ASP A 360 -9.88 -64.24 -33.66
CA ASP A 360 -9.78 -65.67 -33.92
C ASP A 360 -11.05 -66.24 -34.57
N TYR A 361 -12.23 -65.68 -34.23
CA TYR A 361 -13.51 -66.08 -34.80
C TYR A 361 -13.70 -65.60 -36.24
N THR A 362 -13.45 -64.33 -36.53
CA THR A 362 -13.53 -63.76 -37.89
C THR A 362 -12.45 -64.28 -38.82
N SER A 363 -11.33 -64.75 -38.28
CA SER A 363 -10.25 -65.38 -39.04
C SER A 363 -10.56 -66.82 -39.47
N GLN A 364 -11.62 -67.44 -38.94
CA GLN A 364 -12.04 -68.77 -39.39
C GLN A 364 -12.45 -68.74 -40.86
N PRO A 365 -12.10 -69.76 -41.66
CA PRO A 365 -12.34 -69.76 -43.11
C PRO A 365 -13.83 -69.68 -43.47
N GLU A 366 -14.72 -70.17 -42.61
CA GLU A 366 -16.18 -70.10 -42.80
C GLU A 366 -16.73 -68.68 -42.58
N ILE A 367 -16.17 -67.95 -41.61
CA ILE A 367 -16.61 -66.62 -41.21
C ILE A 367 -15.94 -65.53 -42.06
N SER A 368 -14.63 -65.62 -42.28
CA SER A 368 -13.85 -64.69 -43.12
C SER A 368 -14.32 -64.59 -44.58
N ARG A 369 -15.10 -65.57 -45.07
CA ARG A 369 -15.74 -65.50 -46.40
C ARG A 369 -17.06 -64.73 -46.40
N GLN A 370 -17.69 -64.59 -45.23
CA GLN A 370 -19.00 -63.94 -45.07
C GLN A 370 -18.89 -62.49 -44.64
N VAL A 371 -17.72 -62.11 -44.15
CA VAL A 371 -17.37 -60.83 -43.53
C VAL A 371 -16.31 -60.16 -44.40
#